data_AF-A0A1V1PH59-F1
#
_entry.id   AF-A0A1V1PH59-F1
#
_cell.length_a   1.000
_cell.length_b   1.000
_cell.length_c   1.000
_cell.angle_alpha   90.00
_cell.angle_beta   90.00
_cell.angle_gamma   90.00
#
_symmetry.space_group_name_H-M   'P 1'
#
loop_
_entity.id
_entity.type
_entity.pdbx_description
1 polymer ?
#
loop_
_entity_poly.entity_id
_entity_poly.type
_entity_poly.pdbx_seq_one_letter_code
_entity_poly.pdbx_strand_id
1 'polypeptide(L)'
;MKWKEWSKFAKNESNWINKFERGLLKAEHVKDYILRIWFEEELDVSIYELDFYPLIVQESPGEAFLPLRDKKRFELVKGEYTLIWLNPETGIYDEKAIDIAPECIRFFCEKYGNEIKIPENIKRKAA
;
A
#
# COMPACT_ATOMS: atom_id res chain seq x y z
N MET A 1 0.46 11.50 -14.29
CA MET A 1 -0.49 10.57 -13.66
C MET A 1 0.32 9.46 -13.06
N LYS A 2 0.30 9.34 -11.74
CA LYS A 2 1.08 8.39 -10.95
C LYS A 2 0.84 6.95 -11.44
N TRP A 3 -0.39 6.61 -11.81
CA TRP A 3 -0.73 5.29 -12.38
C TRP A 3 -0.11 5.04 -13.76
N LYS A 4 0.04 6.07 -14.60
CA LYS A 4 0.75 5.94 -15.89
C LYS A 4 2.23 5.68 -15.68
N GLU A 5 2.82 6.24 -14.63
CA GLU A 5 4.22 6.02 -14.26
C GLU A 5 4.42 4.61 -13.72
N TRP A 6 3.53 4.15 -12.85
CA TRP A 6 3.47 2.75 -12.44
C TRP A 6 3.34 1.82 -13.64
N SER A 7 2.40 2.07 -14.57
CA SER A 7 2.23 1.22 -15.74
C SER A 7 3.48 1.14 -16.62
N LYS A 8 4.24 2.23 -16.75
CA LYS A 8 5.53 2.22 -17.45
C LYS A 8 6.59 1.42 -16.69
N PHE A 9 6.66 1.61 -15.37
CA PHE A 9 7.59 0.88 -14.51
C PHE A 9 7.32 -0.63 -14.56
N ALA A 10 6.05 -1.03 -14.41
CA ALA A 10 5.64 -2.41 -14.35
C ALA A 10 5.80 -3.17 -15.67
N LYS A 11 5.74 -2.48 -16.81
CA LYS A 11 5.95 -3.08 -18.14
C LYS A 11 7.43 -3.24 -18.52
N ASN A 12 8.34 -2.68 -17.74
CA ASN A 12 9.77 -2.82 -18.02
C ASN A 12 10.32 -4.05 -17.30
N GLU A 13 10.56 -5.12 -18.06
CA GLU A 13 11.07 -6.41 -17.55
C GLU A 13 12.35 -6.27 -16.72
N SER A 14 13.24 -5.33 -17.07
CA SER A 14 14.49 -5.11 -16.34
C SER A 14 14.28 -4.70 -14.89
N ASN A 15 13.12 -4.14 -14.52
CA ASN A 15 12.79 -3.79 -13.15
C ASN A 15 12.49 -5.01 -12.27
N TRP A 16 12.25 -6.18 -12.88
CA TRP A 16 11.83 -7.40 -12.19
C TRP A 16 12.93 -8.45 -12.10
N ILE A 17 13.99 -8.33 -12.91
CA ILE A 17 15.11 -9.27 -12.89
C ILE A 17 15.78 -9.23 -11.52
N ASN A 18 15.84 -10.39 -10.85
CA ASN A 18 16.42 -10.58 -9.51
C ASN A 18 15.77 -9.73 -8.40
N LYS A 19 14.56 -9.19 -8.60
CA LYS A 19 13.79 -8.56 -7.53
C LYS A 19 12.90 -9.60 -6.84
N PHE A 20 12.98 -9.65 -5.52
CA PHE A 20 12.04 -10.36 -4.67
C PHE A 20 11.40 -9.34 -3.73
N GLU A 21 10.09 -9.11 -3.88
CA GLU A 21 9.34 -8.29 -2.94
C GLU A 21 8.98 -9.13 -1.73
N ARG A 22 9.48 -8.75 -0.55
CA ARG A 22 9.26 -9.51 0.69
C ARG A 22 7.85 -9.32 1.24
N GLY A 23 7.11 -8.34 0.72
CA GLY A 23 5.69 -8.18 0.94
C GLY A 23 5.37 -7.14 2.00
N LEU A 24 4.07 -6.91 2.17
CA LEU A 24 3.52 -5.92 3.08
C LEU A 24 3.19 -6.57 4.43
N LEU A 25 3.80 -6.07 5.51
CA LEU A 25 3.63 -6.62 6.86
C LEU A 25 2.34 -6.13 7.53
N LYS A 26 2.04 -4.84 7.32
CA LYS A 26 0.93 -4.17 7.99
C LYS A 26 0.54 -2.91 7.24
N ALA A 27 -0.72 -2.52 7.37
CA ALA A 27 -1.20 -1.20 7.02
C ALA A 27 -2.13 -0.68 8.12
N GLU A 28 -2.11 0.64 8.35
CA GLU A 28 -3.00 1.32 9.27
C GLU A 28 -3.54 2.59 8.62
N HIS A 29 -4.83 2.84 8.82
CA HIS A 29 -5.40 4.14 8.53
C HIS A 29 -4.93 5.18 9.54
N VAL A 30 -4.38 6.30 9.06
CA VAL A 30 -3.93 7.40 9.92
C VAL A 30 -5.00 8.48 9.99
N LYS A 31 -5.42 8.98 8.82
CA LYS A 31 -6.48 9.99 8.65
C LYS A 31 -6.84 10.12 7.18
N ASP A 32 -8.07 10.54 6.88
CA ASP A 32 -8.54 10.77 5.50
C ASP A 32 -8.17 9.63 4.55
N TYR A 33 -7.28 9.87 3.58
CA TYR A 33 -6.77 8.87 2.63
C TYR A 33 -5.31 8.51 2.88
N ILE A 34 -4.79 8.82 4.06
CA ILE A 34 -3.40 8.57 4.44
C ILE A 34 -3.34 7.24 5.17
N LEU A 35 -2.55 6.33 4.61
CA LEU A 35 -2.19 5.07 5.25
C LEU A 35 -0.73 5.09 5.69
N ARG A 36 -0.47 4.52 6.86
CA ARG A 36 0.86 4.10 7.25
C ARG A 36 1.04 2.64 6.86
N ILE A 37 2.16 2.31 6.24
CA ILE A 37 2.41 1.01 5.63
C ILE A 37 3.79 0.53 6.07
N TRP A 38 3.86 -0.72 6.51
CA TRP A 38 5.08 -1.40 6.94
C TRP A 38 5.43 -2.48 5.94
N PHE A 39 6.71 -2.55 5.60
CA PHE A 39 7.24 -3.54 4.69
C PHE A 39 8.37 -4.31 5.34
N GLU A 40 8.44 -5.59 5.01
CA GLU A 40 9.51 -6.45 5.46
C GLU A 40 10.80 -6.12 4.71
N GLU A 41 11.88 -5.89 5.44
CA GLU A 41 13.23 -5.78 4.89
C GLU A 41 14.10 -6.94 5.43
N GLU A 42 15.32 -7.08 4.91
CA GLU A 42 16.15 -8.25 5.24
C GLU A 42 16.46 -8.41 6.73
N LEU A 43 16.66 -7.31 7.44
CA LEU A 43 17.00 -7.28 8.86
C LEU A 43 16.22 -6.20 9.62
N ASP A 44 15.17 -5.64 9.02
CA ASP A 44 14.48 -4.45 9.53
C ASP A 44 13.06 -4.31 8.95
N VAL A 45 12.41 -3.19 9.26
CA VAL A 45 11.13 -2.80 8.69
C VAL A 45 11.22 -1.38 8.17
N SER A 46 10.79 -1.15 6.94
CA SER A 46 10.59 0.20 6.42
C SER A 46 9.14 0.64 6.59
N ILE A 47 8.94 1.90 6.97
CA ILE A 47 7.62 2.48 7.24
C ILE A 47 7.42 3.70 6.36
N TYR A 48 6.27 3.77 5.70
CA TYR A 48 5.89 4.91 4.90
C TYR A 48 4.51 5.42 5.29
N GLU A 49 4.31 6.73 5.23
CA GLU A 49 2.98 7.33 5.12
C GLU A 49 2.73 7.76 3.68
N LEU A 50 1.64 7.27 3.09
CA LEU A 50 1.27 7.57 1.72
C LEU A 50 -0.14 8.15 1.67
N ASP A 51 -0.30 9.28 0.98
CA ASP A 51 -1.59 9.87 0.67
C ASP A 51 -2.19 9.23 -0.60
N PHE A 52 -3.29 8.50 -0.43
CA PHE A 52 -4.01 7.84 -1.50
C PHE A 52 -5.04 8.74 -2.19
N TYR A 53 -5.31 9.96 -1.70
CA TYR A 53 -6.29 10.84 -2.33
C TYR A 53 -5.95 11.12 -3.81
N PRO A 54 -4.70 11.43 -4.18
CA PRO A 54 -4.33 11.57 -5.58
C PRO A 54 -4.46 10.28 -6.39
N LEU A 55 -4.26 9.13 -5.74
CA LEU A 55 -4.24 7.82 -6.40
C LEU A 55 -5.64 7.25 -6.65
N ILE A 56 -6.59 7.53 -5.77
CA ILE A 56 -7.94 6.92 -5.78
C ILE A 56 -9.03 7.92 -6.21
N VAL A 57 -8.92 9.17 -5.76
CA VAL A 57 -9.96 10.18 -5.96
C VAL A 57 -9.66 11.07 -7.16
N GLN A 58 -8.43 11.60 -7.26
CA GLN A 58 -8.07 12.52 -8.34
C GLN A 58 -7.73 11.79 -9.65
N GLU A 59 -7.01 10.68 -9.57
CA GLU A 59 -6.75 9.81 -10.72
C GLU A 59 -7.85 8.75 -10.85
N SER A 60 -7.95 8.16 -12.06
CA SER A 60 -8.86 7.04 -12.34
C SER A 60 -8.03 5.74 -12.40
N PRO A 61 -7.75 5.09 -11.26
CA PRO A 61 -6.98 3.84 -11.19
C PRO A 61 -7.69 2.63 -11.84
N GLY A 62 -8.99 2.78 -12.14
CA GLY A 62 -9.87 1.72 -12.63
C GLY A 62 -11.15 1.64 -11.82
N GLU A 63 -12.20 1.03 -12.38
CA GLU A 63 -13.52 0.92 -11.74
C GLU A 63 -13.49 0.15 -10.42
N ALA A 64 -12.58 -0.83 -10.30
CA ALA A 64 -12.39 -1.64 -9.10
C ALA A 64 -12.09 -0.82 -7.83
N PHE A 65 -11.49 0.38 -7.97
CA PHE A 65 -11.13 1.24 -6.84
C PHE A 65 -12.18 2.29 -6.50
N LEU A 66 -13.23 2.44 -7.31
CA LEU A 66 -14.30 3.41 -7.04
C LEU A 66 -14.92 3.25 -5.65
N PRO A 67 -15.14 2.03 -5.11
CA PRO A 67 -15.66 1.87 -3.75
C PRO A 67 -14.76 2.49 -2.67
N LEU A 68 -13.45 2.59 -2.90
CA LEU A 68 -12.52 3.19 -1.95
C LEU A 68 -12.64 4.71 -1.85
N ARG A 69 -13.47 5.36 -2.68
CA ARG A 69 -13.82 6.79 -2.52
C ARG A 69 -14.78 7.04 -1.36
N ASP A 70 -15.40 6.00 -0.82
CA ASP A 70 -16.05 6.07 0.48
C ASP A 70 -14.97 5.99 1.57
N LYS A 71 -14.85 7.03 2.40
CA LYS A 71 -13.87 7.08 3.49
C LYS A 71 -14.04 5.93 4.48
N LYS A 72 -15.28 5.55 4.82
CA LYS A 72 -15.54 4.43 5.73
C LYS A 72 -15.07 3.12 5.14
N ARG A 73 -15.21 2.96 3.81
CA ARG A 73 -14.69 1.80 3.10
C ARG A 73 -13.16 1.79 3.16
N PHE A 74 -12.53 2.93 2.91
CA PHE A 74 -11.07 3.08 2.88
C PHE A 74 -10.41 2.83 4.26
N GLU A 75 -11.08 3.21 5.35
CA GLU A 75 -10.62 2.99 6.72
C GLU A 75 -10.46 1.50 7.09
N LEU A 76 -11.17 0.60 6.42
CA LEU A 76 -11.16 -0.84 6.67
C LEU A 76 -9.95 -1.57 6.07
N VAL A 77 -8.89 -0.83 5.73
CA VAL A 77 -7.69 -1.41 5.13
C VAL A 77 -7.03 -2.42 6.07
N LYS A 78 -6.47 -3.47 5.49
CA LYS A 78 -5.58 -4.41 6.14
C LYS A 78 -4.31 -4.56 5.32
N GLY A 79 -3.23 -4.91 6.02
CA GLY A 79 -1.99 -5.29 5.38
C GLY A 79 -1.66 -6.73 5.74
N GLU A 80 -1.77 -7.62 4.77
CA GLU A 80 -1.52 -9.07 4.93
C GLU A 80 -0.88 -9.59 3.64
N TYR A 81 0.44 -9.40 3.49
CA TYR A 81 1.22 -9.67 2.27
C TYR A 81 0.90 -8.72 1.09
N THR A 82 -0.37 -8.34 0.94
CA THR A 82 -0.88 -7.29 0.04
C THR A 82 -1.62 -6.21 0.83
N LEU A 83 -1.88 -5.07 0.19
CA LEU A 83 -2.76 -4.05 0.76
C LEU A 83 -4.20 -4.35 0.37
N ILE A 84 -5.07 -4.59 1.35
CA ILE A 84 -6.39 -5.18 1.08
C ILE A 84 -7.53 -4.48 1.81
N TRP A 85 -8.67 -4.39 1.13
CA TRP A 85 -9.98 -4.08 1.67
C TRP A 85 -10.92 -5.26 1.42
N LEU A 86 -11.13 -6.11 2.43
CA LEU A 86 -12.04 -7.28 2.37
C LEU A 86 -13.48 -6.83 2.13
N ASN A 87 -14.38 -7.67 1.61
CA ASN A 87 -15.77 -7.27 1.39
C ASN A 87 -16.40 -6.69 2.69
N PRO A 88 -16.99 -5.48 2.66
CA PRO A 88 -17.47 -4.83 3.88
C PRO A 88 -18.71 -5.50 4.48
N GLU A 89 -19.44 -6.30 3.70
CA GLU A 89 -20.65 -7.01 4.15
C GLU A 89 -20.31 -8.34 4.84
N THR A 90 -19.32 -9.07 4.32
CA THR A 90 -18.99 -10.44 4.74
C THR A 90 -17.70 -10.52 5.55
N GLY A 91 -16.80 -9.54 5.41
CA GLY A 91 -15.49 -9.53 6.04
C GLY A 91 -14.51 -10.56 5.47
N ILE A 92 -14.79 -11.13 4.29
CA ILE A 92 -13.93 -12.12 3.62
C ILE A 92 -13.37 -11.60 2.30
N TYR A 93 -12.42 -12.35 1.74
CA TYR A 93 -11.90 -12.10 0.40
C TYR A 93 -12.83 -12.74 -0.63
N ASP A 94 -13.54 -11.92 -1.40
CA ASP A 94 -14.41 -12.34 -2.50
C ASP A 94 -14.35 -11.29 -3.64
N GLU A 95 -15.27 -11.35 -4.60
CA GLU A 95 -15.31 -10.46 -5.76
C GLU A 95 -15.49 -8.96 -5.42
N LYS A 96 -15.94 -8.63 -4.21
CA LYS A 96 -16.05 -7.24 -3.72
C LYS A 96 -14.82 -6.80 -2.93
N ALA A 97 -13.86 -7.70 -2.69
CA ALA A 97 -12.59 -7.34 -2.10
C ALA A 97 -11.75 -6.54 -3.10
N ILE A 98 -10.94 -5.62 -2.58
CA ILE A 98 -10.03 -4.80 -3.37
C ILE A 98 -8.65 -5.01 -2.79
N ASP A 99 -7.70 -5.44 -3.62
CA ASP A 99 -6.31 -5.61 -3.23
C ASP A 99 -5.38 -4.80 -4.14
N ILE A 100 -4.21 -4.46 -3.60
CA ILE A 100 -3.12 -3.87 -4.34
C ILE A 100 -1.85 -4.64 -4.01
N ALA A 101 -1.19 -5.11 -5.07
CA ALA A 101 0.07 -5.85 -4.99
C ALA A 101 1.15 -5.04 -4.25
N PRO A 102 2.00 -5.71 -3.43
CA PRO A 102 3.00 -5.04 -2.61
C PRO A 102 4.01 -4.23 -3.43
N GLU A 103 4.39 -4.70 -4.62
CA GLU A 103 5.33 -4.00 -5.52
C GLU A 103 4.76 -2.68 -6.02
N CYS A 104 3.45 -2.64 -6.27
CA CYS A 104 2.74 -1.45 -6.69
C CYS A 104 2.70 -0.41 -5.57
N ILE A 105 2.34 -0.85 -4.35
CA ILE A 105 2.32 0.03 -3.19
C ILE A 105 3.73 0.50 -2.82
N ARG A 106 4.73 -0.37 -2.91
CA ARG A 106 6.14 0.00 -2.68
C ARG A 106 6.59 1.08 -3.65
N PHE A 107 6.31 0.93 -4.95
CA PHE A 107 6.62 1.96 -5.93
C PHE A 107 6.01 3.32 -5.56
N PHE A 108 4.75 3.35 -5.13
CA PHE A 108 4.12 4.60 -4.73
C PHE A 108 4.70 5.17 -3.42
N CYS A 109 5.03 4.32 -2.46
CA CYS A 109 5.65 4.72 -1.20
C CYS A 109 7.04 5.33 -1.43
N GLU A 110 7.91 4.67 -2.20
CA GLU A 110 9.27 5.16 -2.49
C GLU A 110 9.25 6.47 -3.27
N LYS A 111 8.26 6.65 -4.14
CA LYS A 111 8.22 7.80 -5.05
C LYS A 111 7.43 9.00 -4.53
N TYR A 112 6.39 8.76 -3.74
CA TYR A 112 5.45 9.80 -3.29
C TYR A 112 5.12 9.74 -1.80
N GLY A 113 5.54 8.69 -1.10
CA GLY A 113 5.34 8.54 0.33
C GLY A 113 6.38 9.29 1.13
N ASN A 114 6.06 9.50 2.41
CA ASN A 114 6.98 10.01 3.40
C ASN A 114 7.53 8.84 4.21
N GLU A 115 8.83 8.58 4.12
CA GLU A 115 9.49 7.57 4.94
C GLU A 115 9.50 8.01 6.41
N ILE A 116 8.99 7.15 7.29
CA ILE A 116 8.95 7.39 8.73
C ILE A 116 10.18 6.72 9.36
N LYS A 117 11.17 7.53 9.72
CA LYS A 117 12.34 7.04 10.46
C LYS A 117 11.93 6.68 11.89
N ILE A 118 11.93 5.39 12.22
CA ILE A 118 11.79 4.95 13.60
C ILE A 118 13.08 5.29 14.35
N PRO A 119 13.02 6.03 15.47
CA PRO A 119 14.21 6.25 16.28
C PRO A 119 14.73 4.92 16.85
N GLU A 120 16.05 4.71 16.83
CA GLU A 120 16.73 3.45 17.20
C GLU A 120 16.37 2.91 18.59
N ASN A 121 15.96 3.77 19.50
CA ASN A 121 15.56 3.41 20.86
C ASN A 121 14.23 2.63 20.95
N ILE A 122 13.37 2.69 19.93
CA ILE A 122 12.11 1.92 19.88
C ILE A 122 12.35 0.51 19.31
N LYS A 123 13.29 0.35 18.37
CA LYS A 123 13.59 -0.95 17.74
C LYS A 123 14.01 -2.03 18.74
N ARG A 124 14.65 -1.65 19.85
CA ARG A 124 15.11 -2.58 20.91
C ARG A 124 14.01 -3.10 21.85
N LYS A 125 12.79 -2.56 21.79
CA LYS A 125 11.68 -3.00 22.66
C LYS A 125 10.71 -3.97 21.99
N ALA A 126 10.83 -4.18 20.68
CA ALA A 126 9.96 -5.05 19.89
C ALA A 126 10.64 -6.36 19.43
N ALA A 127 11.91 -6.56 19.82
CA ALA A 127 12.67 -7.80 19.69
C ALA A 127 12.79 -8.47 21.07
#